data_AF-A0A8C3L2J7-F1
#
_entry.id   AF-A0A8C3L2J7-F1
#
_cell.length_a   1.000
_cell.length_b   1.000
_cell.length_c   1.000
_cell.angle_alpha   90.00
_cell.angle_beta   90.00
_cell.angle_gamma   90.00
#
_symmetry.space_group_name_H-M   'P 1'
#
loop_
_entity.id
_entity.type
_entity.pdbx_description
1 polymer ?
#
loop_
_entity_poly.entity_id
_entity_poly.type
_entity_poly.pdbx_seq_one_letter_code
_entity_poly.pdbx_strand_id
1 'polypeptide(L)'
;MKKEQVAHCQFSVWYPLFRAVTIRSVILPLPENVKEYLLDDGTLVLVLRKWCELIPGAEFRCFVKENKLIGISQRDYTQYYDHISKQHEEICRSIQEFFKKHIQYKFLDEDFVFDVYRDSRGKIWLIDFNPFGEVTDSLLFTWDELTSGRNLKGDQSEGEATEQDYPVFRCTNSQVTVQPSPYLSYRLPKDFVDLSTGEDVHKLIDFLKLKRNQQDDD
;
A
#
# COMPACT_ATOMS: atom_id res chain seq x y z
N MET A 1 1.01 -15.39 6.71
CA MET A 1 0.99 -15.11 5.27
C MET A 1 1.65 -16.27 4.53
N LYS A 2 1.01 -16.81 3.48
CA LYS A 2 1.59 -17.90 2.69
C LYS A 2 2.59 -17.32 1.67
N LYS A 3 3.72 -17.99 1.44
CA LYS A 3 4.72 -17.57 0.42
C LYS A 3 4.09 -17.40 -0.97
N GLU A 4 3.07 -18.19 -1.27
CA GLU A 4 2.30 -18.15 -2.52
C GLU A 4 1.59 -16.81 -2.75
N GLN A 5 0.97 -16.21 -1.72
CA GLN A 5 0.30 -14.90 -1.85
C GLN A 5 1.29 -13.80 -2.23
N VAL A 6 2.50 -13.85 -1.68
CA VAL A 6 3.59 -12.92 -2.04
C VAL A 6 3.99 -13.13 -3.50
N ALA A 7 4.09 -14.37 -3.95
CA ALA A 7 4.41 -14.70 -5.33
C ALA A 7 3.32 -14.20 -6.32
N HIS A 8 2.04 -14.37 -5.99
CA HIS A 8 0.93 -13.88 -6.81
C HIS A 8 0.88 -12.36 -6.96
N CYS A 9 1.37 -11.62 -5.95
CA CYS A 9 1.48 -10.17 -5.98
C CYS A 9 2.71 -9.67 -6.76
N GLN A 10 3.60 -10.54 -7.22
CA GLN A 10 4.74 -10.13 -8.04
C GLN A 10 4.28 -9.55 -9.38
N PHE A 11 4.88 -8.44 -9.79
CA PHE A 11 4.56 -7.75 -11.03
C PHE A 11 4.56 -8.67 -12.25
N SER A 12 5.56 -9.56 -12.35
CA SER A 12 5.68 -10.53 -13.45
C SER A 12 4.51 -11.53 -13.53
N VAL A 13 3.84 -11.79 -12.41
CA VAL A 13 2.73 -12.75 -12.31
C VAL A 13 1.40 -12.07 -12.64
N TRP A 14 1.09 -10.93 -12.03
CA TRP A 14 -0.21 -10.29 -12.24
C TRP A 14 -0.26 -9.43 -13.52
N TYR A 15 0.84 -8.82 -13.95
CA TYR A 15 0.82 -7.90 -15.09
C TYR A 15 0.25 -8.52 -16.38
N PRO A 16 0.60 -9.76 -16.78
CA PRO A 16 -0.01 -10.41 -17.95
C PRO A 16 -1.54 -10.52 -17.88
N LEU A 17 -2.09 -10.72 -16.68
CA LEU A 17 -3.54 -10.87 -16.44
C LEU A 17 -4.28 -9.52 -16.55
N PHE A 18 -3.63 -8.42 -16.13
CA PHE A 18 -4.27 -7.10 -15.99
C PHE A 18 -3.71 -6.03 -16.94
N ARG A 19 -2.90 -6.40 -17.95
CA ARG A 19 -2.25 -5.49 -18.91
C ARG A 19 -3.18 -4.46 -19.57
N ALA A 20 -4.47 -4.78 -19.72
CA ALA A 20 -5.47 -3.94 -20.37
C ALA A 20 -5.94 -2.76 -19.49
N VAL A 21 -5.72 -2.84 -18.18
CA VAL A 21 -6.24 -1.89 -17.19
C VAL A 21 -5.17 -1.27 -16.28
N THR A 22 -3.90 -1.51 -16.57
CA THR A 22 -2.75 -0.95 -15.84
C THR A 22 -1.88 -0.08 -16.76
N ILE A 23 -0.89 0.59 -16.19
CA ILE A 23 0.10 1.36 -16.94
C ILE A 23 0.95 0.40 -17.78
N ARG A 24 1.08 0.71 -19.07
CA ARG A 24 1.90 -0.08 -20.00
C ARG A 24 3.32 -0.21 -19.46
N SER A 25 3.78 -1.45 -19.38
CA SER A 25 5.07 -1.81 -18.79
C SER A 25 5.75 -2.91 -19.60
N VAL A 26 7.06 -3.02 -19.45
CA VAL A 26 7.88 -4.08 -20.05
C VAL A 26 8.62 -4.80 -18.94
N ILE A 27 8.59 -6.13 -18.99
CA ILE A 27 9.35 -6.99 -18.07
C ILE A 27 10.58 -7.46 -18.83
N LEU A 28 11.75 -7.08 -18.34
CA LEU A 28 13.03 -7.50 -18.92
C LEU A 28 13.63 -8.60 -18.04
N PRO A 29 13.87 -9.81 -18.59
CA PRO A 29 14.61 -10.83 -17.87
C PRO A 29 16.05 -10.33 -17.65
N LEU A 30 16.56 -10.51 -16.44
CA LEU A 30 17.93 -10.16 -16.13
C LEU A 30 18.89 -11.27 -16.63
N PRO A 31 20.06 -10.90 -17.16
CA PRO A 31 21.12 -11.88 -17.46
C PRO A 31 21.54 -12.65 -16.21
N GLU A 32 21.91 -13.92 -16.36
CA GLU A 32 22.21 -14.81 -15.23
C GLU A 32 23.38 -14.30 -14.38
N ASN A 33 24.43 -13.79 -15.03
CA ASN A 33 25.57 -13.18 -14.34
C ASN A 33 25.18 -11.95 -13.48
N VAL A 34 24.11 -11.24 -13.84
CA VAL A 34 23.58 -10.12 -13.04
C VAL A 34 22.75 -10.65 -11.87
N LYS A 35 22.01 -11.75 -12.04
CA LYS A 35 21.27 -12.39 -10.93
C LYS A 35 22.22 -12.97 -9.89
N GLU A 36 23.25 -13.71 -10.33
CA GLU A 36 24.30 -14.24 -9.44
C GLU A 36 25.00 -13.12 -8.67
N TYR A 37 25.24 -11.97 -9.32
CA TYR A 37 25.79 -10.78 -8.68
C TYR A 37 24.82 -10.10 -7.68
N LEU A 38 23.52 -10.10 -7.96
CA LEU A 38 22.49 -9.45 -7.14
C LEU A 38 21.91 -10.33 -6.00
N LEU A 39 22.22 -11.64 -5.98
CA LEU A 39 22.26 -12.61 -4.85
C LEU A 39 21.38 -13.88 -4.96
N ASP A 40 22.08 -14.97 -4.59
CA ASP A 40 21.84 -16.38 -4.16
C ASP A 40 20.45 -17.08 -4.12
N ASP A 41 19.27 -16.45 -4.12
CA ASP A 41 18.06 -17.22 -3.72
C ASP A 41 16.71 -16.83 -4.38
N GLY A 42 16.70 -16.19 -5.56
CA GLY A 42 15.42 -15.80 -6.18
C GLY A 42 15.41 -15.42 -7.66
N THR A 43 14.20 -15.40 -8.24
CA THR A 43 13.96 -14.90 -9.61
C THR A 43 13.90 -13.38 -9.61
N LEU A 44 14.95 -12.73 -10.12
CA LEU A 44 15.00 -11.27 -10.28
C LEU A 44 14.62 -10.85 -11.71
N VAL A 45 13.74 -9.85 -11.81
CA VAL A 45 13.32 -9.23 -13.07
C VAL A 45 13.41 -7.71 -12.98
N LEU A 46 13.74 -7.06 -14.09
CA LEU A 46 13.69 -5.60 -14.19
C LEU A 46 12.36 -5.19 -14.81
N VAL A 47 11.54 -4.47 -14.05
CA VAL A 47 10.26 -3.93 -14.52
C VAL A 47 10.44 -2.48 -14.92
N LEU A 48 10.18 -2.17 -16.19
CA LEU A 48 10.14 -0.80 -16.70
C LEU A 48 8.70 -0.39 -16.93
N ARG A 49 8.19 0.54 -16.11
CA ARG A 49 6.87 1.15 -16.30
C ARG A 49 6.99 2.37 -17.21
N LYS A 50 6.04 2.56 -18.13
CA LYS A 50 5.98 3.80 -18.91
C LYS A 50 5.81 4.96 -17.94
N TRP A 51 6.67 5.98 -18.05
CA TRP A 51 6.54 7.20 -17.28
C TRP A 51 5.18 7.87 -17.52
N CYS A 52 4.53 8.25 -16.42
CA CYS A 52 3.30 9.03 -16.39
C CYS A 52 3.31 9.93 -15.16
N GLU A 53 2.84 11.16 -15.31
CA GLU A 53 2.69 12.08 -14.20
C GLU A 53 1.41 11.72 -13.42
N LEU A 54 1.58 10.95 -12.35
CA LEU A 54 0.50 10.62 -11.42
C LEU A 54 0.44 11.69 -10.34
N ILE A 55 -0.75 12.26 -10.15
CA ILE A 55 -1.01 13.22 -9.09
C ILE A 55 -1.31 12.44 -7.80
N PRO A 56 -0.60 12.67 -6.68
CA PRO A 56 -0.74 11.87 -5.46
C PRO A 56 -2.18 11.81 -4.92
N GLY A 57 -2.92 12.91 -5.01
CA GLY A 57 -4.33 13.00 -4.56
C GLY A 57 -5.35 12.23 -5.43
N ALA A 58 -4.89 11.42 -6.38
CA ALA A 58 -5.72 10.56 -7.21
C ALA A 58 -5.40 9.06 -7.03
N GLU A 59 -4.55 8.72 -6.06
CA GLU A 59 -4.20 7.34 -5.73
C GLU A 59 -4.97 6.82 -4.51
N PHE A 60 -5.42 5.57 -4.60
CA PHE A 60 -6.21 4.91 -3.56
C PHE A 60 -5.73 3.47 -3.37
N ARG A 61 -5.70 3.03 -2.12
CA ARG A 61 -5.45 1.65 -1.71
C ARG A 61 -6.77 0.96 -1.39
N CYS A 62 -6.97 -0.21 -1.95
CA CYS A 62 -8.20 -0.98 -1.84
C CYS A 62 -7.93 -2.31 -1.15
N PHE A 63 -8.75 -2.67 -0.18
CA PHE A 63 -8.62 -3.87 0.62
C PHE A 63 -9.70 -4.88 0.24
N VAL A 64 -9.28 -6.08 -0.16
CA VAL A 64 -10.17 -7.17 -0.57
C VAL A 64 -10.01 -8.33 0.39
N LYS A 65 -11.15 -8.84 0.88
CA LYS A 65 -11.22 -10.02 1.73
C LYS A 65 -12.39 -10.88 1.29
N GLU A 66 -12.19 -12.19 1.18
CA GLU A 66 -13.18 -13.16 0.71
C GLU A 66 -13.79 -12.73 -0.64
N ASN A 67 -12.95 -12.22 -1.56
CA ASN A 67 -13.36 -11.65 -2.85
C ASN A 67 -14.34 -10.47 -2.77
N LYS A 68 -14.44 -9.79 -1.62
CA LYS A 68 -15.24 -8.58 -1.45
C LYS A 68 -14.33 -7.38 -1.17
N LEU A 69 -14.60 -6.27 -1.86
CA LEU A 69 -13.96 -4.99 -1.56
C LEU A 69 -14.53 -4.47 -0.25
N ILE A 70 -13.71 -4.46 0.81
CA ILE A 70 -14.14 -4.09 2.18
C ILE A 70 -13.76 -2.66 2.55
N GLY A 71 -12.69 -2.12 1.97
CA GLY A 71 -12.18 -0.80 2.34
C GLY A 71 -11.43 -0.10 1.20
N ILE A 72 -11.51 1.23 1.19
CA ILE A 72 -10.77 2.11 0.28
C ILE A 72 -10.14 3.22 1.13
N SER A 73 -8.83 3.42 0.97
CA SER A 73 -8.07 4.47 1.65
C SER A 73 -7.40 5.39 0.62
N GLN A 74 -7.41 6.70 0.89
CA GLN A 74 -6.52 7.65 0.21
C GLN A 74 -5.05 7.23 0.41
N ARG A 75 -4.28 7.14 -0.69
CA ARG A 75 -2.90 6.65 -0.63
C ARG A 75 -1.94 7.64 0.03
N ASP A 76 -2.05 8.92 -0.31
CA ASP A 76 -1.34 10.02 0.35
C ASP A 76 -2.20 10.63 1.45
N TYR A 77 -2.39 9.90 2.54
CA TYR A 77 -3.21 10.34 3.67
C TYR A 77 -2.60 11.50 4.48
N THR A 78 -1.36 11.91 4.19
CA THR A 78 -0.71 13.02 4.91
C THR A 78 -1.19 14.38 4.43
N GLN A 79 -1.82 14.42 3.26
CA GLN A 79 -2.29 15.65 2.60
C GLN A 79 -3.81 15.68 2.52
N TYR A 80 -4.36 16.89 2.61
CA TYR A 80 -5.78 17.14 2.36
C TYR A 80 -6.02 17.50 0.90
N TYR A 81 -6.98 16.81 0.28
CA TYR A 81 -7.41 17.11 -1.08
C TYR A 81 -8.92 17.35 -1.12
N ASP A 82 -9.30 18.61 -1.32
CA ASP A 82 -10.70 19.06 -1.33
C ASP A 82 -11.58 18.28 -2.33
N HIS A 83 -11.03 17.88 -3.49
CA HIS A 83 -11.76 17.11 -4.48
C HIS A 83 -12.10 15.69 -4.00
N ILE A 84 -11.27 15.07 -3.15
CA ILE A 84 -11.54 13.73 -2.64
C ILE A 84 -12.77 13.76 -1.74
N SER A 85 -12.83 14.70 -0.80
CA SER A 85 -13.99 14.85 0.09
C SER A 85 -15.28 15.15 -0.68
N LYS A 86 -15.20 16.02 -1.71
CA LYS A 86 -16.36 16.40 -2.54
C LYS A 86 -16.84 15.30 -3.48
N GLN A 87 -15.93 14.45 -3.97
CA GLN A 87 -16.24 13.41 -4.98
C GLN A 87 -16.20 11.99 -4.40
N HIS A 88 -16.16 11.82 -3.07
CA HIS A 88 -15.92 10.51 -2.44
C HIS A 88 -16.90 9.42 -2.89
N GLU A 89 -18.19 9.75 -3.05
CA GLU A 89 -19.21 8.81 -3.53
C GLU A 89 -18.91 8.33 -4.96
N GLU A 90 -18.56 9.26 -5.85
CA GLU A 90 -18.24 8.95 -7.25
C GLU A 90 -16.95 8.14 -7.35
N ILE A 91 -15.93 8.50 -6.57
CA ILE A 91 -14.66 7.78 -6.49
C ILE A 91 -14.92 6.35 -6.01
N CYS A 92 -15.63 6.18 -4.89
CA CYS A 92 -15.98 4.88 -4.32
C CYS A 92 -16.72 4.02 -5.35
N ARG A 93 -17.77 4.56 -5.98
CA ARG A 93 -18.54 3.87 -7.03
C ARG A 93 -17.66 3.44 -8.21
N SER A 94 -16.81 4.33 -8.72
CA SER A 94 -15.94 4.03 -9.87
C SER A 94 -14.92 2.93 -9.56
N ILE A 95 -14.38 2.90 -8.33
CA ILE A 95 -13.46 1.86 -7.86
C ILE A 95 -14.21 0.53 -7.68
N GLN A 96 -15.42 0.55 -7.11
CA GLN A 96 -16.25 -0.67 -6.97
C GLN A 96 -16.60 -1.26 -8.33
N GLU A 97 -17.03 -0.44 -9.30
CA GLU A 97 -17.33 -0.88 -10.67
C GLU A 97 -16.08 -1.46 -11.34
N PHE A 98 -14.93 -0.80 -11.17
CA PHE A 98 -13.65 -1.30 -11.68
C PHE A 98 -13.29 -2.66 -11.07
N PHE A 99 -13.38 -2.80 -9.74
CA PHE A 99 -13.13 -4.04 -9.03
C PHE A 99 -14.01 -5.17 -9.55
N LYS A 100 -15.35 -4.99 -9.52
CA LYS A 100 -16.33 -5.98 -9.98
C LYS A 100 -16.08 -6.42 -11.43
N LYS A 101 -15.75 -5.47 -12.30
CA LYS A 101 -15.55 -5.73 -13.73
C LYS A 101 -14.21 -6.38 -14.06
N HIS A 102 -13.13 -5.92 -13.43
CA HIS A 102 -11.77 -6.20 -13.89
C HIS A 102 -10.97 -7.10 -12.96
N ILE A 103 -11.27 -7.15 -11.65
CA ILE A 103 -10.42 -7.80 -10.65
C ILE A 103 -11.14 -8.94 -9.93
N GLN A 104 -12.39 -8.73 -9.51
CA GLN A 104 -13.14 -9.68 -8.69
C GLN A 104 -13.21 -11.05 -9.37
N TYR A 105 -12.84 -12.11 -8.64
CA TYR A 105 -12.74 -13.49 -9.14
C TYR A 105 -11.78 -13.71 -10.33
N LYS A 106 -10.90 -12.75 -10.63
CA LYS A 106 -9.89 -12.82 -11.69
C LYS A 106 -8.46 -12.76 -11.16
N PHE A 107 -8.26 -12.29 -9.93
CA PHE A 107 -7.00 -12.41 -9.21
C PHE A 107 -6.85 -13.81 -8.61
N LEU A 108 -5.62 -14.22 -8.33
CA LEU A 108 -5.28 -15.59 -7.92
C LEU A 108 -5.66 -15.93 -6.48
N ASP A 109 -5.77 -14.90 -5.62
CA ASP A 109 -6.14 -15.02 -4.21
C ASP A 109 -7.48 -14.34 -3.93
N GLU A 110 -8.15 -14.73 -2.84
CA GLU A 110 -9.41 -14.11 -2.40
C GLU A 110 -9.19 -12.90 -1.46
N ASP A 111 -8.02 -12.87 -0.81
CA ASP A 111 -7.59 -11.84 0.14
C ASP A 111 -6.34 -11.15 -0.40
N PHE A 112 -6.46 -9.88 -0.75
CA PHE A 112 -5.35 -9.10 -1.30
C PHE A 112 -5.60 -7.60 -1.17
N VAL A 113 -4.56 -6.82 -1.38
CA VAL A 113 -4.63 -5.37 -1.48
C VAL A 113 -4.30 -4.97 -2.91
N PHE A 114 -4.98 -3.97 -3.45
CA PHE A 114 -4.61 -3.41 -4.75
C PHE A 114 -4.64 -1.88 -4.72
N ASP A 115 -3.72 -1.27 -5.44
CA ASP A 115 -3.61 0.17 -5.56
C ASP A 115 -4.15 0.62 -6.91
N VAL A 116 -4.87 1.72 -6.94
CA VAL A 116 -5.45 2.30 -8.15
C VAL A 116 -5.19 3.79 -8.26
N TYR A 117 -5.18 4.27 -9.49
CA TYR A 117 -5.14 5.68 -9.85
C TYR A 117 -6.39 6.07 -10.63
N ARG A 118 -7.04 7.17 -10.24
CA ARG A 118 -8.16 7.77 -10.98
C ARG A 118 -7.66 8.94 -11.82
N ASP A 119 -7.73 8.83 -13.15
CA ASP A 119 -7.35 9.94 -14.02
C ASP A 119 -8.38 11.08 -14.00
N SER A 120 -8.02 12.21 -14.61
CA SER A 120 -8.88 13.40 -14.69
C SER A 120 -10.19 13.20 -15.46
N ARG A 121 -10.33 12.09 -16.20
CA ARG A 121 -11.55 11.69 -16.91
C ARG A 121 -12.41 10.72 -16.09
N GLY A 122 -11.98 10.39 -14.87
CA GLY A 122 -12.64 9.44 -13.98
C GLY A 122 -12.34 7.98 -14.29
N LYS A 123 -11.40 7.68 -15.20
CA LYS A 123 -11.04 6.30 -15.50
C LYS A 123 -10.07 5.78 -14.43
N ILE A 124 -10.32 4.55 -13.98
CA ILE A 124 -9.50 3.84 -13.01
C ILE A 124 -8.41 3.03 -13.72
N TRP A 125 -7.19 3.11 -13.18
CA TRP A 125 -6.02 2.38 -13.61
C TRP A 125 -5.45 1.58 -12.44
N LEU A 126 -5.22 0.30 -12.64
CA LEU A 126 -4.52 -0.54 -11.66
C LEU A 126 -3.04 -0.11 -11.58
N ILE A 127 -2.54 0.08 -10.36
CA ILE A 127 -1.15 0.46 -10.07
C ILE A 127 -0.37 -0.72 -9.52
N ASP A 128 -0.91 -1.45 -8.56
CA ASP A 128 -0.19 -2.55 -7.94
C ASP A 128 -1.10 -3.55 -7.23
N PHE A 129 -0.57 -4.75 -6.97
CA PHE A 129 -1.15 -5.72 -6.04
C PHE A 129 -0.17 -5.97 -4.89
N ASN A 130 -0.70 -6.09 -3.67
CA ASN A 130 0.07 -6.31 -2.46
C ASN A 130 -0.59 -7.42 -1.62
N PRO A 131 0.19 -8.19 -0.83
CA PRO A 131 -0.36 -9.20 0.06
C PRO A 131 -1.30 -8.60 1.11
N PHE A 132 -2.33 -9.36 1.49
CA PHE A 132 -3.22 -8.98 2.59
C PHE A 132 -2.59 -9.33 3.95
N GLY A 133 -2.11 -8.33 4.68
CA GLY A 133 -1.56 -8.45 6.02
C GLY A 133 -0.53 -7.38 6.34
N GLU A 134 0.03 -7.41 7.55
CA GLU A 134 0.92 -6.38 8.14
C GLU A 134 2.16 -6.02 7.32
N VAL A 135 2.56 -6.86 6.36
CA VAL A 135 3.63 -6.53 5.41
C VAL A 135 3.27 -5.39 4.46
N THR A 136 1.98 -5.07 4.34
CA THR A 136 1.43 -4.01 3.52
C THR A 136 0.92 -2.90 4.43
N ASP A 137 1.30 -1.65 4.17
CA ASP A 137 0.81 -0.50 4.93
C ASP A 137 -0.74 -0.37 4.83
N SER A 138 -1.41 -0.32 5.98
CA SER A 138 -2.88 -0.22 6.10
C SER A 138 -3.40 1.22 5.99
N LEU A 139 -2.52 2.22 5.96
CA LEU A 139 -2.83 3.64 5.79
C LEU A 139 -3.86 4.14 6.82
N LEU A 140 -5.06 4.55 6.38
CA LEU A 140 -6.13 5.04 7.24
C LEU A 140 -6.92 3.92 7.94
N PHE A 141 -6.46 2.67 7.84
CA PHE A 141 -7.01 1.51 8.53
C PHE A 141 -6.00 0.87 9.48
N THR A 142 -6.48 0.03 10.40
CA THR A 142 -5.65 -0.92 11.13
C THR A 142 -5.78 -2.33 10.56
N TRP A 143 -4.76 -3.17 10.70
CA TRP A 143 -4.89 -4.57 10.28
C TRP A 143 -5.87 -5.35 11.14
N ASP A 144 -5.99 -5.00 12.42
CA ASP A 144 -6.96 -5.61 13.33
C ASP A 144 -8.39 -5.43 12.81
N GLU A 145 -8.79 -4.22 12.39
CA GLU A 145 -10.15 -4.01 11.90
C GLU A 145 -10.40 -4.70 10.56
N LEU A 146 -9.42 -4.71 9.66
CA LEU A 146 -9.51 -5.37 8.35
C LEU A 146 -9.61 -6.91 8.49
N THR A 147 -9.02 -7.48 9.55
CA THR A 147 -8.99 -8.92 9.79
C THR A 147 -10.11 -9.43 10.70
N SER A 148 -10.64 -8.59 11.61
CA SER A 148 -11.58 -8.98 12.67
C SER A 148 -12.92 -9.57 12.19
N GLY A 149 -13.26 -9.48 10.90
CA GLY A 149 -14.53 -9.99 10.36
C GLY A 149 -15.78 -9.25 10.88
N ARG A 150 -15.58 -8.18 11.66
CA ARG A 150 -16.63 -7.25 12.08
C ARG A 150 -16.91 -6.29 10.92
N ASN A 151 -18.15 -5.82 10.82
CA ASN A 151 -18.47 -4.75 9.89
C ASN A 151 -17.58 -3.53 10.21
N LEU A 152 -16.75 -3.12 9.25
CA LEU A 152 -15.91 -1.91 9.35
C LEU A 152 -16.73 -0.62 9.54
N LYS A 153 -18.07 -0.71 9.44
CA LYS A 153 -19.06 0.36 9.58
C LYS A 153 -19.52 0.65 11.04
N GLY A 154 -18.83 0.14 12.06
CA GLY A 154 -19.22 0.15 13.49
C GLY A 154 -20.30 1.16 13.94
N ASP A 155 -21.40 0.66 14.49
CA ASP A 155 -22.43 1.28 15.37
C ASP A 155 -23.00 2.68 15.07
N GLN A 156 -22.78 3.27 13.90
CA GLN A 156 -23.40 4.56 13.52
C GLN A 156 -24.38 4.45 12.35
N SER A 157 -25.35 3.55 12.45
CA SER A 157 -26.67 3.70 11.79
C SER A 157 -27.60 2.52 12.14
N GLU A 158 -28.47 2.71 13.13
CA GLU A 158 -29.76 1.99 13.16
C GLU A 158 -30.61 2.52 12.00
N GLY A 159 -30.45 1.94 10.82
CA GLY A 159 -31.19 2.37 9.63
C GLY A 159 -30.88 1.53 8.40
N GLU A 160 -31.77 0.58 8.14
CA GLU A 160 -32.01 -0.12 6.86
C GLU A 160 -30.93 -1.10 6.33
N ALA A 161 -31.38 -2.35 6.17
CA ALA A 161 -30.63 -3.54 5.78
C ALA A 161 -30.18 -3.57 4.30
N THR A 162 -29.90 -2.42 3.69
CA THR A 162 -29.50 -2.28 2.26
C THR A 162 -28.05 -1.84 2.06
N GLU A 163 -27.33 -1.51 3.14
CA GLU A 163 -25.98 -0.94 3.11
C GLU A 163 -24.80 -1.96 3.21
N GLN A 164 -25.07 -3.26 3.23
CA GLN A 164 -24.04 -4.30 3.46
C GLN A 164 -23.00 -4.47 2.34
N ASP A 165 -23.20 -3.85 1.16
CA ASP A 165 -22.42 -4.14 -0.05
C ASP A 165 -21.46 -3.00 -0.48
N TYR A 166 -21.35 -1.94 0.34
CA TYR A 166 -20.46 -0.81 0.07
C TYR A 166 -19.20 -0.85 0.95
N PRO A 167 -17.99 -0.67 0.36
CA PRO A 167 -16.76 -0.60 1.12
C PRO A 167 -16.70 0.66 1.96
N VAL A 168 -15.98 0.59 3.08
CA VAL A 168 -15.70 1.77 3.89
C VAL A 168 -14.67 2.63 3.18
N PHE A 169 -15.00 3.89 2.93
CA PHE A 169 -14.08 4.86 2.30
C PHE A 169 -13.50 5.78 3.36
N ARG A 170 -12.16 5.88 3.44
CA ARG A 170 -11.46 6.80 4.35
C ARG A 170 -10.52 7.73 3.60
N CYS A 171 -10.64 9.02 3.88
CA CYS A 171 -9.76 10.08 3.39
C CYS A 171 -9.42 11.06 4.52
N THR A 172 -8.41 11.88 4.28
CA THR A 172 -8.00 12.92 5.22
C THR A 172 -9.00 14.07 5.19
N ASN A 173 -9.57 14.41 6.34
CA ASN A 173 -10.68 15.36 6.46
C ASN A 173 -10.26 16.75 6.98
N SER A 174 -9.01 16.92 7.39
CA SER A 174 -8.53 18.14 8.03
C SER A 174 -7.55 18.89 7.13
N GLN A 175 -7.74 20.21 7.01
CA GLN A 175 -6.81 21.13 6.33
C GLN A 175 -5.50 21.35 7.11
N VAL A 176 -5.24 20.62 8.20
CA VAL A 176 -3.95 20.69 8.90
C VAL A 176 -2.87 20.13 7.98
N THR A 177 -2.13 21.04 7.35
CA THR A 177 -1.25 20.81 6.19
C THR A 177 0.06 20.09 6.48
N VAL A 178 0.38 19.81 7.74
CA VAL A 178 1.69 19.25 8.11
C VAL A 178 1.51 18.07 9.07
N GLN A 179 1.37 16.88 8.49
CA GLN A 179 1.68 15.64 9.18
C GLN A 179 3.14 15.28 8.89
N PRO A 180 3.90 14.75 9.88
CA PRO A 180 5.24 14.25 9.64
C PRO A 180 5.19 13.20 8.52
N SER A 181 6.15 13.26 7.59
CA SER A 181 6.22 12.24 6.53
C SER A 181 6.37 10.86 7.18
N PRO A 182 5.56 9.86 6.80
CA PRO A 182 5.69 8.48 7.29
C PRO A 182 7.07 7.90 6.99
N TYR A 183 7.75 8.46 5.99
CA TYR A 183 9.09 8.09 5.55
C TYR A 183 10.21 8.89 6.24
N LEU A 184 9.92 9.63 7.31
CA LEU A 184 10.92 10.37 8.08
C LEU A 184 12.06 9.46 8.58
N SER A 185 11.76 8.22 8.95
CA SER A 185 12.75 7.23 9.39
C SER A 185 13.82 6.94 8.33
N TYR A 186 13.47 6.95 7.03
CA TYR A 186 14.44 6.75 5.94
C TYR A 186 15.40 7.92 5.74
N ARG A 187 15.15 9.06 6.39
CA ARG A 187 16.06 10.23 6.38
C ARG A 187 17.05 10.20 7.54
N LEU A 188 16.89 9.25 8.46
CA LEU A 188 17.79 9.05 9.58
C LEU A 188 18.72 7.86 9.30
N PRO A 189 19.98 7.91 9.73
CA PRO A 189 20.83 6.74 9.71
C PRO A 189 20.16 5.57 10.43
N LYS A 190 20.27 4.37 9.87
CA LYS A 190 19.62 3.16 10.42
C LYS A 190 19.94 2.96 11.91
N ASP A 191 21.17 3.25 12.31
CA ASP A 191 21.60 3.14 13.70
C ASP A 191 20.79 4.03 14.65
N PHE A 192 20.40 5.24 14.23
CA PHE A 192 19.55 6.13 15.03
C PHE A 192 18.12 5.64 15.12
N VAL A 193 17.58 5.07 14.04
CA VAL A 193 16.25 4.48 14.03
C VAL A 193 16.22 3.30 15.02
N ASP A 194 17.15 2.35 14.89
CA ASP A 194 17.26 1.16 15.73
C ASP A 194 17.44 1.50 17.22
N LEU A 195 18.19 2.58 17.53
CA LEU A 195 18.32 3.13 18.88
C LEU A 195 17.00 3.65 19.44
N SER A 196 16.21 4.35 18.62
CA SER A 196 14.94 4.98 19.03
C SER A 196 13.79 3.99 19.14
N THR A 197 13.78 2.94 18.31
CA THR A 197 12.78 1.87 18.32
C THR A 197 13.13 0.76 19.33
N GLY A 198 14.40 0.69 19.76
CA GLY A 198 14.90 -0.34 20.67
C GLY A 198 15.10 -1.70 20.00
N GLU A 199 15.14 -1.74 18.67
CA GLU A 199 15.29 -2.98 17.89
C GLU A 199 16.69 -3.58 18.00
N ASP A 200 17.72 -2.76 18.30
CA ASP A 200 19.10 -3.24 18.45
C ASP A 200 19.80 -2.64 19.69
N VAL A 201 19.81 -3.43 20.77
CA VAL A 201 20.46 -3.08 22.05
C VAL A 201 21.98 -2.93 21.92
N HIS A 202 22.62 -3.60 20.95
CA HIS A 202 24.07 -3.50 20.78
C HIS A 202 24.49 -2.12 20.28
N LYS A 203 23.68 -1.49 19.43
CA LYS A 203 23.93 -0.12 18.96
C LYS A 203 23.85 0.90 20.08
N LEU A 204 22.97 0.69 21.06
CA LEU A 204 22.89 1.51 22.27
C LEU A 204 24.16 1.39 23.12
N ILE A 205 24.65 0.17 23.28
CA ILE A 205 25.89 -0.10 24.02
C ILE A 205 27.09 0.58 23.33
N ASP A 206 27.18 0.51 22.01
CA ASP A 206 28.27 1.13 21.25
C ASP A 206 28.22 2.66 21.31
N PHE A 207 27.02 3.26 21.23
CA PHE A 207 26.83 4.69 21.42
C PHE A 207 27.27 5.16 22.82
N LEU A 208 26.92 4.41 23.88
CA LEU A 208 27.32 4.73 25.26
C LEU A 208 28.84 4.63 25.46
N LYS A 209 29.51 3.67 24.82
CA LYS A 209 30.97 3.55 24.85
C LYS A 209 31.66 4.72 24.16
N LEU A 210 31.12 5.18 23.03
CA LEU A 210 31.63 6.35 22.30
C LEU A 210 31.58 7.63 23.14
N LYS A 211 30.47 7.84 23.87
CA LYS A 211 30.30 8.95 24.82
C LYS A 211 31.30 8.91 25.98
N ARG A 212 31.60 7.71 26.50
CA ARG A 212 32.57 7.54 27.58
C ARG A 212 33.98 7.90 27.13
N ASN A 213 34.38 7.46 25.93
CA ASN A 213 35.72 7.76 25.41
C ASN A 213 35.90 9.27 25.13
N GLN A 214 34.84 10.00 24.76
CA GLN A 214 34.90 11.46 24.61
C GLN A 214 35.04 12.22 25.95
N GLN A 215 34.71 11.60 27.08
CA GLN A 215 34.90 12.20 28.41
C GLN A 215 36.30 11.95 28.99
N ASP A 216 37.03 10.98 28.44
CA ASP A 216 38.40 10.65 28.87
C ASP A 216 39.48 11.42 28.07
N ASP A 217 39.07 12.12 26.99
CA ASP A 217 39.94 12.90 26.09
C ASP A 217 39.86 14.44 26.31
N ASP A 218 39.05 14.92 27.27
CA ASP A 218 38.96 16.32 27.75
C ASP A 218 39.56 16.44 29.18
#